data_AF-A0A510HK03-F1
#
_entry.id   AF-A0A510HK03-F1
#
_cell.length_a   1.000
_cell.length_b   1.000
_cell.length_c   1.000
_cell.angle_alpha   90.00
_cell.angle_beta   90.00
_cell.angle_gamma   90.00
#
_symmetry.space_group_name_H-M   'P 1'
#
loop_
_entity.id
_entity.type
_entity.pdbx_description
1 polymer ?
#
loop_
_entity_poly.entity_id
_entity_poly.type
_entity_poly.pdbx_seq_one_letter_code
_entity_poly.pdbx_strand_id
1 'polypeptide(L)'
;MILTHEYIRHRSGYAFGAGCCWIRIYRGDPEDAPVVICEEVPGSGASVLEMSSQLAAEVIRDHFAGALPDLPRPLLWIERLSSRRGRGERYFLVTFSTYTPRPEAPGFVRRVTLGPAEREPLLPREVGVLIGGAPLR
;
A
#
# COMPACT_ATOMS: atom_id res chain seq x y z
N MET A 1 4.05 14.17 -9.93
CA MET A 1 3.12 13.12 -9.45
C MET A 1 1.70 13.41 -9.91
N ILE A 2 1.04 12.43 -10.52
CA ILE A 2 -0.33 12.50 -11.06
C ILE A 2 -1.11 11.31 -10.51
N LEU A 3 -2.33 11.55 -10.01
CA LEU A 3 -3.26 10.49 -9.62
C LEU A 3 -3.74 9.75 -10.87
N THR A 4 -3.46 8.44 -10.95
CA THR A 4 -3.79 7.62 -12.12
C THR A 4 -4.91 6.62 -11.85
N HIS A 5 -5.02 6.14 -10.61
CA HIS A 5 -6.04 5.18 -10.21
C HIS A 5 -6.57 5.54 -8.84
N GLU A 6 -7.88 5.41 -8.67
CA GLU A 6 -8.59 5.56 -7.42
C GLU A 6 -9.75 4.56 -7.38
N TYR A 7 -9.73 3.62 -6.43
CA TYR A 7 -10.75 2.57 -6.37
C TYR A 7 -10.81 1.89 -4.99
N ILE A 8 -11.95 1.27 -4.71
CA ILE A 8 -12.12 0.37 -3.56
C ILE A 8 -11.57 -1.01 -3.91
N ARG A 9 -10.61 -1.50 -3.12
CA ARG A 9 -10.12 -2.87 -3.21
C ARG A 9 -10.79 -3.75 -2.16
N HIS A 10 -11.45 -4.80 -2.63
CA HIS A 10 -11.86 -5.93 -1.80
C HIS A 10 -10.68 -6.89 -1.64
N ARG A 11 -10.42 -7.34 -0.42
CA ARG A 11 -9.36 -8.30 -0.15
C ARG A 11 -9.69 -9.67 -0.73
N SER A 12 -8.71 -10.29 -1.39
CA SER A 12 -8.84 -11.67 -1.86
C SER A 12 -8.24 -12.64 -0.82
N GLY A 13 -9.03 -13.60 -0.32
CA GLY A 13 -8.56 -14.67 0.57
C GLY A 13 -8.84 -14.49 2.07
N TYR A 14 -9.71 -15.38 2.58
CA TYR A 14 -9.98 -15.72 3.99
C TYR A 14 -9.87 -14.59 5.03
N ALA A 15 -10.83 -13.67 5.00
CA ALA A 15 -11.79 -13.59 6.10
C ALA A 15 -13.10 -13.01 5.55
N PHE A 16 -14.19 -13.75 5.69
CA PHE A 16 -15.53 -13.20 5.59
C PHE A 16 -15.61 -12.04 6.62
N GLY A 17 -15.63 -10.79 6.15
CA GLY A 17 -15.58 -9.59 6.99
C GLY A 17 -14.25 -8.82 6.99
N ALA A 18 -13.23 -9.24 6.24
CA ALA A 18 -12.03 -8.44 5.99
C ALA A 18 -12.42 -7.20 5.17
N GLY A 19 -12.34 -6.03 5.78
CA GLY A 19 -12.83 -4.77 5.21
C GLY A 19 -12.27 -4.43 3.82
N CYS A 20 -12.96 -3.51 3.14
CA CYS A 20 -12.43 -2.86 1.96
C CYS A 20 -11.36 -1.82 2.34
N CYS A 21 -10.52 -1.49 1.39
CA CYS A 21 -9.59 -0.37 1.51
C CYS A 21 -9.68 0.51 0.26
N TRP A 22 -9.41 1.79 0.43
CA TRP A 22 -9.33 2.72 -0.69
C TRP A 22 -7.89 2.77 -1.18
N ILE A 23 -7.68 2.50 -2.47
CA ILE A 23 -6.36 2.53 -3.10
C ILE A 23 -6.28 3.73 -4.03
N ARG A 24 -5.25 4.55 -3.84
CA ARG A 24 -4.87 5.65 -4.75
C ARG A 24 -3.46 5.40 -5.25
N ILE A 25 -3.26 5.49 -6.57
CA ILE A 25 -1.96 5.31 -7.21
C ILE A 25 -1.54 6.60 -7.89
N TYR A 26 -0.45 7.19 -7.40
CA TYR A 26 0.19 8.36 -7.96
C TYR A 26 1.45 7.93 -8.72
N ARG A 27 1.58 8.40 -9.96
CA ARG A 27 2.75 8.14 -10.81
C ARG A 27 3.48 9.43 -11.13
N GLY A 28 4.81 9.38 -11.11
CA GLY A 28 5.69 10.46 -11.52
C GLY A 28 6.24 10.20 -12.91
N ASP A 29 7.42 10.72 -13.16
CA ASP A 29 8.20 10.33 -14.34
C ASP A 29 8.62 8.85 -14.23
N PRO A 30 9.03 8.19 -15.34
CA PRO A 30 9.37 6.76 -15.31
C PRO A 30 10.47 6.36 -14.32
N GLU A 31 11.34 7.31 -13.95
CA GLU A 31 12.43 7.12 -12.98
C GLU A 31 11.98 7.31 -11.52
N ASP A 32 10.79 7.89 -11.30
CA ASP A 32 10.26 8.13 -9.96
C ASP A 32 9.60 6.88 -9.37
N ALA A 33 9.80 6.66 -8.08
CA ALA A 33 9.02 5.67 -7.35
C ALA A 33 7.54 6.07 -7.31
N PRO A 34 6.60 5.24 -7.81
CA PRO A 34 5.18 5.50 -7.66
C PRO A 34 4.78 5.50 -6.18
N VAL A 35 3.80 6.32 -5.83
CA VAL A 35 3.23 6.38 -4.49
C VAL A 35 1.87 5.70 -4.50
N VAL A 36 1.67 4.74 -3.60
CA VAL A 36 0.38 4.12 -3.36
C VAL A 36 -0.10 4.50 -1.99
N ILE A 37 -1.30 5.08 -1.90
CA ILE A 37 -1.96 5.33 -0.62
C ILE A 37 -3.05 4.29 -0.42
N CYS A 38 -2.97 3.57 0.70
CA CYS A 38 -3.97 2.64 1.18
C CYS A 38 -4.68 3.23 2.39
N GLU A 39 -5.97 3.48 2.26
CA GLU A 39 -6.79 4.03 3.34
C GLU A 39 -7.67 2.95 3.96
N GLU A 40 -8.02 3.15 5.23
CA GLU A 40 -8.94 2.29 6.00
C GLU A 40 -8.44 0.87 6.27
N VAL A 41 -7.12 0.67 6.40
CA VAL A 41 -6.54 -0.63 6.76
C VAL A 41 -7.15 -1.15 8.08
N PRO A 42 -7.98 -2.21 8.07
CA PRO A 42 -8.61 -2.71 9.29
C PRO A 42 -7.62 -3.62 10.02
N GLY A 43 -7.22 -3.27 11.23
CA GLY A 43 -6.46 -4.16 12.12
C GLY A 43 -5.44 -3.46 13.03
N SER A 44 -4.82 -4.22 13.93
CA SER A 44 -3.67 -3.81 14.75
C SER A 44 -2.67 -4.96 14.91
N GLY A 45 -1.37 -4.63 15.01
CA GLY A 45 -0.31 -5.60 15.30
C GLY A 45 0.27 -6.33 14.07
N ALA A 46 0.85 -7.52 14.30
CA ALA A 46 1.60 -8.29 13.30
C ALA A 46 0.75 -8.72 12.09
N SER A 47 -0.55 -8.96 12.30
CA SER A 47 -1.49 -9.26 11.21
C SER A 47 -1.56 -8.12 10.19
N VAL A 48 -1.34 -6.87 10.60
CA VAL A 48 -1.42 -5.72 9.68
C VAL A 48 -0.23 -5.65 8.74
N LEU A 49 0.97 -6.04 9.18
CA LEU A 49 2.16 -6.08 8.31
C LEU A 49 2.06 -7.19 7.25
N GLU A 50 1.54 -8.35 7.63
CA GLU A 50 1.22 -9.42 6.70
C GLU A 50 0.17 -8.96 5.68
N MET A 51 -0.88 -8.27 6.16
CA MET A 51 -1.91 -7.67 5.30
C MET A 51 -1.33 -6.63 4.34
N SER A 52 -0.43 -5.76 4.79
CA SER A 52 0.26 -4.78 3.92
C SER A 52 1.02 -5.50 2.80
N SER A 53 1.71 -6.59 3.13
CA SER A 53 2.52 -7.35 2.19
C SER A 53 1.67 -8.01 1.11
N GLN A 54 0.54 -8.60 1.48
CA GLN A 54 -0.41 -9.21 0.54
C GLN A 54 -1.09 -8.15 -0.35
N LEU A 55 -1.59 -7.08 0.27
CA LEU A 55 -2.30 -6.03 -0.46
C LEU A 55 -1.38 -5.27 -1.43
N ALA A 56 -0.15 -4.96 -1.00
CA ALA A 56 0.84 -4.36 -1.87
C ALA A 56 1.24 -5.29 -3.02
N ALA A 57 1.39 -6.60 -2.77
CA ALA A 57 1.67 -7.58 -3.82
C ALA A 57 0.56 -7.62 -4.88
N GLU A 58 -0.70 -7.60 -4.45
CA GLU A 58 -1.86 -7.54 -5.33
C GLU A 58 -1.85 -6.26 -6.19
N VAL A 59 -1.65 -5.10 -5.58
CA VAL A 59 -1.61 -3.82 -6.30
C VAL A 59 -0.44 -3.77 -7.29
N ILE A 60 0.75 -4.24 -6.89
CA ILE A 60 1.93 -4.31 -7.76
C ILE A 60 1.64 -5.20 -8.97
N ARG A 61 1.12 -6.40 -8.73
CA ARG A 61 0.79 -7.34 -9.81
C ARG A 61 -0.22 -6.77 -10.80
N ASP A 62 -1.26 -6.11 -10.29
CA ASP A 62 -2.38 -5.67 -11.12
C ASP A 62 -2.09 -4.36 -11.87
N HIS A 63 -1.23 -3.49 -11.32
CA HIS A 63 -1.00 -2.14 -11.88
C HIS A 63 0.43 -1.90 -12.42
N PHE A 64 1.41 -2.71 -12.05
CA PHE A 64 2.83 -2.47 -12.33
C PHE A 64 3.50 -3.65 -13.05
N ALA A 65 2.76 -4.34 -13.91
CA ALA A 65 3.25 -5.49 -14.68
C ALA A 65 4.44 -5.18 -15.62
N GLY A 66 4.77 -3.89 -15.85
CA GLY A 66 5.91 -3.42 -16.64
C GLY A 66 7.24 -3.27 -15.86
N ALA A 67 7.32 -3.84 -14.66
CA ALA A 67 8.38 -3.65 -13.65
C ALA A 67 8.32 -2.28 -12.95
N LEU A 68 8.75 -2.28 -11.69
CA LEU A 68 8.97 -1.07 -10.90
C LEU A 68 10.35 -0.49 -11.23
N PRO A 69 10.60 0.82 -11.01
CA PRO A 69 11.91 1.42 -11.23
C PRO A 69 13.00 0.74 -10.39
N ASP A 70 14.24 0.74 -10.89
CA ASP A 70 15.40 0.20 -10.19
C ASP A 70 15.91 1.16 -9.11
N LEU A 71 15.18 1.19 -7.98
CA LEU A 71 15.46 2.03 -6.83
C LEU A 71 15.50 1.17 -5.56
N PRO A 72 16.22 1.60 -4.51
CA PRO A 72 16.18 0.93 -3.20
C PRO A 72 14.77 0.79 -2.63
N ARG A 73 13.90 1.76 -2.92
CA ARG A 73 12.46 1.74 -2.63
C ARG A 73 11.69 1.94 -3.93
N PRO A 74 11.43 0.86 -4.69
CA PRO A 74 10.88 0.95 -6.04
C PRO A 74 9.38 1.30 -6.05
N LEU A 75 8.74 1.34 -4.89
CA LEU A 75 7.38 1.85 -4.67
C LEU A 75 7.26 2.37 -3.23
N LEU A 76 6.56 3.50 -3.06
CA LEU A 76 6.26 4.09 -1.76
C LEU A 76 4.84 3.71 -1.35
N TRP A 77 4.70 2.75 -0.43
CA TRP A 77 3.41 2.32 0.10
C TRP A 77 3.08 3.10 1.36
N ILE A 78 2.05 3.92 1.33
CA ILE A 78 1.62 4.76 2.45
C ILE A 78 0.30 4.25 2.97
N GLU A 79 0.21 4.00 4.26
CA GLU A 79 -1.05 3.69 4.93
C GLU A 79 -1.61 4.90 5.64
N ARG A 80 -2.88 5.25 5.34
CA ARG A 80 -3.64 6.28 6.03
C ARG A 80 -4.61 5.64 7.01
N LEU A 81 -4.37 5.81 8.30
CA LEU A 81 -5.25 5.35 9.37
C LEU A 81 -6.07 6.52 9.90
N SER A 82 -7.39 6.43 9.73
CA SER A 82 -8.32 7.35 10.40
C SER A 82 -8.37 7.04 11.90
N SER A 83 -8.20 8.06 12.73
CA SER A 83 -8.40 7.89 14.17
C SER A 83 -9.88 7.99 14.50
N ARG A 84 -10.50 6.89 14.93
CA ARG A 84 -11.92 6.85 15.34
C ARG A 84 -12.27 7.68 16.58
N ARG A 85 -11.35 8.51 17.11
CA ARG A 85 -11.56 9.31 18.34
C ARG A 85 -10.85 10.67 18.30
N GLY A 86 -10.88 11.37 17.17
CA GLY A 86 -10.41 12.75 17.07
C GLY A 86 -8.89 12.95 17.22
N ARG A 87 -8.06 11.89 17.21
CA ARG A 87 -6.58 12.01 17.30
C ARG A 87 -5.89 12.32 15.96
N GLY A 88 -6.58 12.99 15.05
CA GLY A 88 -6.04 13.28 13.72
C GLY A 88 -5.75 12.04 12.89
N GLU A 89 -5.30 12.28 11.66
CA GLU A 89 -4.90 11.22 10.73
C GLU A 89 -3.47 10.79 11.00
N ARG A 90 -3.21 9.49 10.89
CA ARG A 90 -1.86 8.93 11.01
C ARG A 90 -1.45 8.30 9.70
N TYR A 91 -0.24 8.61 9.27
CA TYR A 91 0.34 8.04 8.07
C TYR A 91 1.54 7.19 8.45
N PHE A 92 1.72 6.10 7.71
CA PHE A 92 2.89 5.24 7.83
C PHE A 92 3.44 4.96 6.44
N LEU A 93 4.75 5.14 6.27
CA LEU A 93 5.44 4.57 5.13
C LEU A 93 5.74 3.11 5.45
N VAL A 94 5.36 2.23 4.53
CA VAL A 94 5.58 0.80 4.63
C VAL A 94 6.64 0.41 3.60
N THR A 95 7.69 -0.23 4.08
CA THR A 95 8.74 -0.81 3.25
C THR A 95 8.64 -2.32 3.28
N PHE A 96 9.10 -2.96 2.21
CA PHE A 96 9.12 -4.41 2.11
C PHE A 96 10.54 -4.86 1.84
N SER A 97 10.97 -5.95 2.46
CA SER A 97 12.29 -6.53 2.18
C SER A 97 12.45 -7.00 0.74
N THR A 98 11.36 -7.32 0.05
CA THR A 98 11.34 -7.56 -1.41
C THR A 98 10.03 -7.06 -2.01
N TYR A 99 10.10 -6.44 -3.19
CA TYR A 99 8.94 -5.86 -3.90
C TYR A 99 8.41 -6.75 -5.04
N THR A 100 8.98 -7.94 -5.23
CA THR A 100 8.52 -8.90 -6.23
C THR A 100 7.37 -9.73 -5.66
N PRO A 101 6.14 -9.65 -6.22
CA PRO A 101 5.04 -10.50 -5.80
C PRO A 101 5.39 -11.98 -5.97
N ARG A 102 5.26 -12.77 -4.91
CA ARG A 102 5.47 -14.22 -4.93
C ARG A 102 4.20 -14.94 -4.52
N PRO A 103 3.87 -16.10 -5.11
CA PRO A 103 2.80 -16.95 -4.62
C PRO A 103 3.08 -17.39 -3.18
N GLU A 104 2.06 -17.37 -2.34
CA GLU A 104 2.09 -17.92 -0.98
C GLU A 104 1.32 -19.25 -0.96
N ALA A 105 1.93 -20.34 -0.47
CA ALA A 105 1.34 -21.69 -0.43
C ALA A 105 1.58 -22.35 0.95
N PRO A 106 0.65 -23.18 1.49
CA PRO A 106 -0.30 -24.03 0.75
C PRO A 106 -1.81 -23.87 1.10
N GLY A 107 -2.65 -23.95 0.07
CA GLY A 107 -4.12 -24.01 0.16
C GLY A 107 -4.78 -23.73 -1.21
N PHE A 108 -6.11 -23.89 -1.32
CA PHE A 108 -6.87 -23.67 -2.57
C PHE A 108 -6.96 -22.19 -3.02
N VAL A 109 -6.34 -21.26 -2.29
CA VAL A 109 -6.40 -19.82 -2.60
C VAL A 109 -5.06 -19.36 -3.15
N ARG A 110 -5.06 -18.82 -4.37
CA ARG A 110 -3.88 -18.24 -5.02
C ARG A 110 -3.54 -16.89 -4.40
N ARG A 111 -2.91 -16.91 -3.22
CA ARG A 111 -2.42 -15.70 -2.55
C ARG A 111 -1.10 -15.25 -3.16
N VAL A 112 -0.87 -13.95 -3.17
CA VAL A 112 0.42 -13.33 -3.50
C VAL A 112 0.86 -12.45 -2.34
N THR A 113 2.16 -12.42 -2.08
CA THR A 113 2.73 -11.62 -1.00
C THR A 113 4.08 -11.02 -1.41
N LEU A 114 4.47 -9.96 -0.70
CA LEU A 114 5.79 -9.36 -0.75
C LEU A 114 6.68 -9.95 0.35
N GLY A 115 7.94 -9.50 0.41
CA GLY A 115 8.76 -9.75 1.59
C GLY A 115 8.19 -9.08 2.85
N PRO A 116 8.61 -9.48 4.05
CA PRO A 116 8.18 -8.87 5.31
C PRO A 116 8.16 -7.34 5.27
N ALA A 117 7.10 -6.77 5.83
CA ALA A 117 6.86 -5.34 5.90
C ALA A 117 7.39 -4.71 7.19
N GLU A 118 7.86 -3.48 7.08
CA GLU A 118 8.20 -2.61 8.20
C GLU A 118 7.43 -1.28 8.09
N ARG A 119 7.17 -0.63 9.22
CA ARG A 119 6.39 0.62 9.29
C ARG A 119 7.17 1.71 9.98
N GLU A 120 7.26 2.85 9.32
CA GLU A 120 7.78 4.09 9.89
C GLU A 120 6.68 5.17 9.88
N PRO A 121 6.51 5.96 10.97
CA PRO A 121 5.58 7.08 10.98
C PRO A 121 5.93 8.10 9.90
N LEU A 122 4.90 8.63 9.24
CA LEU A 122 5.04 9.67 8.23
C LEU A 122 4.12 10.85 8.60
N LEU A 123 4.60 12.08 8.42
CA LEU A 123 3.81 13.27 8.73
C LEU A 123 2.90 13.63 7.56
N PRO A 124 1.70 14.18 7.81
CA PRO A 124 0.78 14.56 6.73
C PRO A 124 1.40 15.48 5.67
N ARG A 125 2.29 16.40 6.09
CA ARG A 125 3.01 17.29 5.18
C ARG A 125 3.97 16.54 4.24
N GLU A 126 4.60 15.46 4.73
CA GLU A 126 5.54 14.65 3.95
C GLU A 126 4.78 13.86 2.89
N VAL A 127 3.60 13.32 3.24
CA VAL A 127 2.70 12.70 2.25
C VAL A 127 2.33 13.70 1.17
N GLY A 128 1.95 14.93 1.54
CA GLY A 128 1.64 16.00 0.60
C GLY A 128 2.77 16.27 -0.39
N VAL A 129 4.02 16.32 0.09
CA VAL A 129 5.21 16.47 -0.78
C VAL A 129 5.35 15.26 -1.72
N LEU A 130 5.22 14.04 -1.20
CA LEU A 130 5.38 12.80 -1.97
C LEU A 130 4.34 12.66 -3.09
N ILE A 131 3.14 13.22 -2.95
CA ILE A 131 2.11 13.21 -4.00
C ILE A 131 2.09 14.49 -4.84
N GLY A 132 3.12 15.33 -4.75
CA GLY A 132 3.27 16.53 -5.56
C GLY A 132 2.33 17.68 -5.18
N GLY A 133 1.98 17.80 -3.90
CA GLY A 133 1.08 18.83 -3.38
C GLY A 133 -0.40 18.58 -3.66
N ALA A 134 -0.76 17.41 -4.20
CA ALA A 134 -2.16 17.04 -4.39
C ALA A 134 -2.88 16.95 -3.03
N PRO A 135 -4.11 17.49 -2.90
CA PRO A 135 -4.86 17.36 -1.64
C PRO A 135 -5.26 15.90 -1.41
N LEU A 136 -4.96 15.40 -0.21
CA LEU A 136 -5.55 14.17 0.32
C LEU A 136 -7.01 14.48 0.64
N ARG A 137 -7.94 14.10 -0.24
CA ARG A 137 -9.38 14.19 0.03
C ARG A 137 -9.81 13.04 0.92
#